data_AF-A0A840FD82-F1
#
_entry.id   AF-A0A840FD82-F1
#
_cell.length_a   1.000
_cell.length_b   1.000
_cell.length_c   1.000
_cell.angle_alpha   90.00
_cell.angle_beta   90.00
_cell.angle_gamma   90.00
#
_symmetry.space_group_name_H-M   'P 1'
#
loop_
_entity.id
_entity.type
_entity.pdbx_description
1 polymer ?
#
loop_
_entity_poly.entity_id
_entity_poly.type
_entity_poly.pdbx_seq_one_letter_code
_entity_poly.pdbx_strand_id
1 'polypeptide(L)'
;MSEAPSDVRFSVLGGEVASRYIGGVSMPGKILIGAALLLCAGGVLFAGKIGGLLGGGLLLGAIGAVVTGWGARKVHQFREWQRRRGGEHVFIAEDDADYNNPDLDPGWIRPVPLGHVEPLDLDGTGLDDMFILYHHNPGEANYFSIILSVQGLAEGLRSDAKWAQNMDAFSDQLLNSSARESSHIRRISMLSRAVPSDMTPHERWVSEQVAALPAETLDMLGGPDGWPIVSYGDVIDEISPHAEDHRCYMVVCIAESAELMKQAHRLATSKNAPVEGGVAQIIRDEVAQVQRALENSGYGRVDVLGEQRACAAIRGIINPSYPLERHEGVRWENCFPSYVGEPESVVMRPTGLGADTTAWHTRVAVVPPGKVAPVGLDPTWLAPLLTGVDPDEGDEAEGVPRSPTIRTIAVSMDLVPGRKARTVTRKHRTTDHARALEEQRRGRISDGTGDTMAEASARRAEDLKEGSGYHGVIWSMSVSVTGRDGDDCDRACARVATAADESAITELEWRDGDHDVALFWTLPLGRGLASTRFTR
;
A
#
# COMPACT_ATOMS: atom_id res chain seq x y z
N MET A 1 11.18 16.28 37.28
CA MET A 1 11.08 14.81 37.18
C MET A 1 9.66 14.42 37.56
N SER A 2 8.72 14.59 36.63
CA SER A 2 7.38 14.00 36.78
C SER A 2 7.46 12.55 36.31
N GLU A 3 6.84 11.65 37.04
CA GLU A 3 6.67 10.25 36.64
C GLU A 3 6.09 10.19 35.21
N ALA A 4 6.80 9.51 34.32
CA ALA A 4 6.27 9.14 33.02
C ALA A 4 5.04 8.24 33.25
N PRO A 5 3.90 8.47 32.57
CA PRO A 5 2.75 7.60 32.70
C PRO A 5 3.15 6.18 32.29
N SER A 6 2.72 5.21 33.09
CA SER A 6 2.94 3.78 32.90
C SER A 6 2.48 3.30 31.52
N ASP A 7 3.44 2.73 30.79
CA ASP A 7 3.33 1.85 29.61
C ASP A 7 2.62 2.35 28.35
N VAL A 8 3.21 3.35 27.68
CA VAL A 8 3.07 3.45 26.21
C VAL A 8 3.91 2.32 25.59
N ARG A 9 3.26 1.37 24.91
CA ARG A 9 3.96 0.29 24.21
C ARG A 9 4.63 0.81 22.94
N PHE A 10 5.93 0.58 22.84
CA PHE A 10 6.69 0.85 21.63
C PHE A 10 6.75 -0.41 20.75
N SER A 11 6.54 -0.23 19.45
CA SER A 11 6.70 -1.30 18.46
C SER A 11 8.10 -1.24 17.84
N VAL A 12 8.74 -2.38 17.61
CA VAL A 12 10.02 -2.42 16.85
C VAL A 12 9.80 -3.23 15.58
N LEU A 13 9.75 -2.55 14.44
CA LEU A 13 9.57 -3.18 13.12
C LEU A 13 10.90 -3.48 12.43
N GLY A 14 11.96 -2.73 12.76
CA GLY A 14 13.29 -2.82 12.15
C GLY A 14 14.15 -3.99 12.63
N GLY A 15 15.21 -4.30 11.87
CA GLY A 15 16.15 -5.42 12.14
C GLY A 15 15.63 -6.78 11.68
N GLU A 16 14.48 -6.81 11.01
CA GLU A 16 13.85 -8.01 10.52
C GLU A 16 13.86 -8.02 9.00
N VAL A 17 14.43 -9.07 8.42
CA VAL A 17 14.22 -9.44 7.02
C VAL A 17 14.97 -8.58 5.99
N ALA A 18 16.31 -8.68 6.00
CA ALA A 18 17.04 -8.78 4.73
C ALA A 18 17.53 -10.23 4.46
N SER A 19 17.73 -11.07 5.49
CA SER A 19 18.48 -12.32 5.31
C SER A 19 18.07 -13.53 6.15
N ARG A 20 16.85 -13.57 6.74
CA ARG A 20 16.45 -14.66 7.67
C ARG A 20 16.13 -16.02 7.01
N TYR A 21 16.28 -16.16 5.69
CA TYR A 21 16.16 -17.46 5.04
C TYR A 21 17.49 -18.22 5.09
N ILE A 22 17.45 -19.52 5.34
CA ILE A 22 18.63 -20.42 5.35
C ILE A 22 19.48 -20.13 4.10
N GLY A 23 20.64 -19.48 4.31
CA GLY A 23 21.63 -19.09 3.32
C GLY A 23 21.46 -17.71 2.65
N GLY A 24 20.43 -16.92 2.96
CA GLY A 24 20.16 -15.64 2.28
C GLY A 24 19.75 -15.78 0.80
N VAL A 25 19.55 -17.01 0.32
CA VAL A 25 19.30 -17.33 -1.08
C VAL A 25 17.80 -17.52 -1.34
N SER A 26 17.26 -16.82 -2.33
CA SER A 26 15.89 -17.01 -2.83
C SER A 26 15.67 -18.46 -3.31
N MET A 27 14.44 -18.98 -3.28
CA MET A 27 14.17 -20.35 -3.74
C MET A 27 14.63 -20.62 -5.19
N PRO A 28 14.47 -19.69 -6.16
CA PRO A 28 15.09 -19.80 -7.47
C PRO A 28 16.62 -19.92 -7.40
N GLY A 29 17.28 -19.17 -6.51
CA GLY A 29 18.71 -19.27 -6.29
C GLY A 29 19.14 -20.63 -5.71
N LYS A 30 18.31 -21.25 -4.85
CA LYS A 30 18.56 -22.60 -4.33
C LYS A 30 18.46 -23.65 -5.44
N ILE A 31 17.49 -23.52 -6.34
CA ILE A 31 17.36 -24.37 -7.51
C ILE A 31 18.57 -24.19 -8.43
N LEU A 32 19.00 -22.95 -8.68
CA LEU A 32 20.16 -22.65 -9.52
C LEU A 32 21.45 -23.25 -8.95
N ILE A 33 21.71 -23.06 -7.66
CA ILE A 33 22.86 -23.66 -6.97
C ILE A 33 22.78 -25.19 -6.99
N GLY A 34 21.58 -25.75 -6.76
CA GLY A 34 21.35 -27.19 -6.83
C GLY A 34 21.61 -27.78 -8.22
N ALA A 35 21.13 -27.10 -9.26
CA ALA A 35 21.37 -27.49 -10.66
C ALA A 35 22.87 -27.36 -11.03
N ALA A 36 23.54 -26.29 -10.59
CA ALA A 36 24.97 -26.12 -10.82
C ALA A 36 25.81 -27.17 -10.07
N LEU A 37 25.41 -27.55 -8.85
CA LEU A 37 26.01 -28.67 -8.11
C LEU A 37 25.85 -30.00 -8.83
N LEU A 38 24.66 -30.28 -9.36
CA LEU A 38 24.39 -31.51 -10.13
C LEU A 38 25.19 -31.54 -11.43
N LEU A 39 25.28 -30.42 -12.15
CA LEU A 39 26.11 -30.30 -13.35
C LEU A 39 27.60 -30.43 -13.02
N CYS A 40 28.06 -29.89 -11.89
CA CYS A 40 29.43 -30.07 -11.44
C CYS A 40 29.72 -31.53 -11.08
N ALA A 41 28.83 -32.19 -10.33
CA ALA A 41 28.96 -33.60 -9.99
C ALA A 41 28.93 -34.50 -11.24
N GLY A 42 28.01 -34.23 -12.18
CA GLY A 42 27.93 -34.93 -13.47
C GLY A 42 29.19 -34.69 -14.32
N GLY A 43 29.68 -33.46 -14.39
CA GLY A 43 30.91 -33.13 -15.11
C GLY A 43 32.13 -33.87 -14.56
N VAL A 44 32.26 -33.98 -13.22
CA VAL A 44 33.31 -34.78 -12.58
C VAL A 44 33.19 -36.26 -12.93
N LEU A 45 31.97 -36.81 -12.92
CA LEU A 45 31.73 -38.23 -13.18
C LEU A 45 31.95 -38.62 -14.64
N PHE A 46 31.56 -37.78 -15.61
CA PHE A 46 31.61 -38.11 -17.04
C PHE A 46 32.85 -37.58 -17.77
N ALA A 47 33.43 -36.46 -17.35
CA ALA A 47 34.55 -35.79 -18.03
C ALA A 47 35.78 -35.58 -17.15
N GLY A 48 35.83 -36.21 -15.96
CA GLY A 48 36.98 -36.21 -15.08
C GLY A 48 37.38 -34.80 -14.60
N LYS A 49 38.70 -34.53 -14.52
CA LYS A 49 39.22 -33.26 -13.96
C LYS A 49 38.82 -32.02 -14.78
N ILE A 50 38.69 -32.14 -16.10
CA ILE A 50 38.29 -31.03 -16.98
C ILE A 50 36.82 -30.70 -16.75
N GLY A 51 35.96 -31.71 -16.66
CA GLY A 51 34.55 -31.53 -16.30
C GLY A 51 34.36 -30.96 -14.89
N GLY A 52 35.23 -31.33 -13.94
CA GLY A 52 35.25 -30.76 -12.59
C GLY A 52 35.64 -29.28 -12.54
N LEU A 53 36.62 -28.85 -13.35
CA LEU A 53 37.01 -27.44 -13.45
C LEU A 53 35.89 -26.58 -14.06
N LEU A 54 35.28 -27.05 -15.16
CA LEU A 54 34.15 -26.36 -15.80
C LEU A 54 32.92 -26.31 -14.89
N GLY A 55 32.62 -27.43 -14.23
CA GLY A 55 31.54 -27.53 -13.25
C GLY A 55 31.75 -26.64 -12.03
N GLY A 56 32.98 -26.56 -11.52
CA GLY A 56 33.35 -25.68 -10.42
C GLY A 56 33.23 -24.20 -10.78
N GLY A 57 33.62 -23.83 -12.00
CA GLY A 57 33.42 -22.47 -12.54
C GLY A 57 31.94 -22.10 -12.65
N LEU A 58 31.10 -23.01 -13.16
CA LEU A 58 29.64 -22.85 -13.20
C LEU A 58 29.02 -22.71 -11.81
N LEU A 59 29.50 -23.49 -10.84
CA LEU A 59 29.03 -23.41 -9.46
C LEU A 59 29.41 -22.07 -8.81
N LEU A 60 30.65 -21.62 -8.97
CA LEU A 60 31.09 -20.30 -8.49
C LEU A 60 30.32 -19.16 -9.18
N GLY A 61 30.06 -19.28 -10.48
CA GLY A 61 29.22 -18.35 -11.23
C GLY A 61 27.76 -18.33 -10.74
N ALA A 62 27.18 -19.49 -10.46
CA ALA A 62 25.82 -19.61 -9.90
C ALA A 62 25.74 -19.02 -8.48
N ILE A 63 26.74 -19.30 -7.64
CA ILE A 63 26.85 -18.69 -6.30
C ILE A 63 27.00 -17.16 -6.44
N GLY A 64 27.88 -16.68 -7.32
CA GLY A 64 28.05 -15.25 -7.59
C GLY A 64 26.76 -14.59 -8.08
N ALA A 65 26.03 -15.20 -9.00
CA ALA A 65 24.76 -14.70 -9.53
C ALA A 65 23.65 -14.67 -8.47
N VAL A 66 23.68 -15.62 -7.52
CA VAL A 66 22.77 -15.66 -6.37
C VAL A 66 23.13 -14.58 -5.35
N VAL A 67 24.40 -14.48 -4.98
CA VAL A 67 24.90 -13.52 -3.98
C VAL A 67 24.69 -12.08 -4.45
N THR A 68 24.87 -11.83 -5.75
CA THR A 68 24.67 -10.48 -6.35
C THR A 68 23.23 -10.22 -6.77
N GLY A 69 22.35 -11.21 -6.73
CA GLY A 69 20.98 -11.11 -7.26
C GLY A 69 20.91 -10.92 -8.78
N TRP A 70 22.02 -11.06 -9.50
CA TRP A 70 22.13 -10.78 -10.93
C TRP A 70 21.14 -11.59 -11.78
N GLY A 71 20.92 -12.86 -11.44
CA GLY A 71 19.98 -13.72 -12.16
C GLY A 71 18.53 -13.24 -12.04
N ALA A 72 18.11 -12.82 -10.85
CA ALA A 72 16.76 -12.29 -10.64
C ALA A 72 16.56 -10.96 -11.39
N ARG A 73 17.56 -10.07 -11.35
CA ARG A 73 17.54 -8.80 -12.10
C ARG A 73 17.47 -9.02 -13.61
N LYS A 74 18.20 -10.00 -14.15
CA LYS A 74 18.18 -10.30 -15.59
C LYS A 74 16.85 -10.92 -16.04
N VAL A 75 16.29 -11.83 -15.25
CA VAL A 75 14.95 -12.38 -15.52
C VAL A 75 13.90 -11.27 -15.46
N HIS A 76 14.01 -10.36 -14.49
CA HIS A 76 13.15 -9.20 -14.38
C HIS A 76 13.26 -8.28 -15.60
N GLN A 77 14.48 -7.87 -15.98
CA GLN A 77 14.73 -7.05 -17.16
C GLN A 77 14.20 -7.69 -18.44
N PHE A 78 14.37 -9.01 -18.59
CA PHE A 78 13.85 -9.73 -19.75
C PHE A 78 12.32 -9.76 -19.77
N ARG A 79 11.69 -10.05 -18.62
CA ARG A 79 10.24 -9.99 -18.47
C ARG A 79 9.73 -8.59 -18.80
N GLU A 80 10.36 -7.56 -18.27
CA GLU A 80 9.95 -6.18 -18.47
C GLU A 80 10.10 -5.74 -19.93
N TRP A 81 11.19 -6.13 -20.58
CA TRP A 81 11.35 -5.95 -22.02
C TRP A 81 10.23 -6.64 -22.82
N GLN A 82 9.87 -7.87 -22.46
CA GLN A 82 8.78 -8.60 -23.11
C GLN A 82 7.42 -7.91 -22.88
N ARG A 83 7.15 -7.46 -21.64
CA ARG A 83 5.96 -6.72 -21.22
C ARG A 83 5.79 -5.44 -22.04
N ARG A 84 6.87 -4.66 -22.15
CA ARG A 84 6.90 -3.40 -22.90
C ARG A 84 6.71 -3.63 -24.39
N ARG A 85 7.36 -4.66 -24.95
CA ARG A 85 7.16 -5.06 -26.35
C ARG A 85 5.72 -5.51 -26.63
N GLY A 86 5.06 -6.12 -25.65
CA GLY A 86 3.64 -6.50 -25.72
C GLY A 86 2.66 -5.36 -25.47
N GLY A 87 3.13 -4.13 -25.21
CA GLY A 87 2.26 -3.00 -24.91
C GLY A 87 1.56 -3.06 -23.54
N GLU A 88 1.95 -3.96 -22.65
CA GLU A 88 1.29 -4.15 -21.34
C GLU A 88 1.48 -2.98 -20.36
N HIS A 89 2.40 -2.06 -20.68
CA HIS A 89 2.69 -0.83 -19.95
C HIS A 89 1.81 0.35 -20.40
N VAL A 90 1.00 0.17 -21.45
CA VAL A 90 0.09 1.19 -21.98
C VAL A 90 -1.33 0.68 -21.81
N PHE A 91 -2.20 1.54 -21.30
CA PHE A 91 -3.64 1.31 -21.26
C PHE A 91 -4.35 2.55 -21.75
N ILE A 92 -5.24 2.40 -22.72
CA ILE A 92 -6.04 3.48 -23.28
C ILE A 92 -7.51 3.16 -22.98
N ALA A 93 -8.16 4.03 -22.21
CA ALA A 93 -9.55 3.88 -21.85
C ALA A 93 -10.48 4.21 -23.02
N GLU A 94 -11.70 3.68 -23.01
CA GLU A 94 -12.69 3.86 -24.10
C GLU A 94 -13.09 5.32 -24.35
N ASP A 95 -12.97 6.17 -23.31
CA ASP A 95 -13.26 7.61 -23.37
C ASP A 95 -12.08 8.47 -23.85
N ASP A 96 -10.93 7.85 -24.16
CA ASP A 96 -9.77 8.53 -24.70
C ASP A 96 -9.88 8.75 -26.22
N ALA A 97 -9.36 9.86 -26.71
CA ALA A 97 -9.32 10.17 -28.14
C ALA A 97 -8.42 9.20 -28.93
N ASP A 98 -7.43 8.61 -28.27
CA ASP A 98 -6.53 7.63 -28.87
C ASP A 98 -7.06 6.19 -28.81
N TYR A 99 -8.26 5.96 -28.26
CA TYR A 99 -8.88 4.63 -28.21
C TYR A 99 -9.09 4.04 -29.61
N ASN A 100 -8.78 2.75 -29.79
CA ASN A 100 -8.75 2.07 -31.09
C ASN A 100 -7.76 2.63 -32.13
N ASN A 101 -6.82 3.50 -31.75
CA ASN A 101 -5.74 3.90 -32.63
C ASN A 101 -4.68 2.77 -32.71
N PRO A 102 -4.49 2.08 -33.85
CA PRO A 102 -3.62 0.91 -33.93
C PRO A 102 -2.14 1.18 -33.61
N ASP A 103 -1.70 2.44 -33.70
CA ASP A 103 -0.32 2.84 -33.44
C ASP A 103 -0.05 3.13 -31.96
N LEU A 104 -1.09 3.44 -31.18
CA LEU A 104 -0.99 3.89 -29.79
C LEU A 104 -1.70 2.96 -28.79
N ASP A 105 -2.82 2.37 -29.21
CA ASP A 105 -3.64 1.48 -28.39
C ASP A 105 -3.31 0.00 -28.66
N PRO A 106 -2.74 -0.70 -27.67
CA PRO A 106 -2.51 -2.14 -27.76
C PRO A 106 -3.80 -3.00 -27.72
N GLY A 107 -4.96 -2.38 -27.45
CA GLY A 107 -6.27 -3.04 -27.47
C GLY A 107 -6.63 -3.77 -26.17
N TRP A 108 -6.06 -3.35 -25.04
CA TRP A 108 -6.37 -3.94 -23.74
C TRP A 108 -7.71 -3.44 -23.19
N ILE A 109 -8.61 -4.37 -22.84
CA ILE A 109 -9.93 -4.03 -22.26
C ILE A 109 -9.80 -3.46 -20.84
N ARG A 110 -8.80 -3.92 -20.08
CA ARG A 110 -8.50 -3.48 -18.71
C ARG A 110 -7.00 -3.33 -18.55
N PRO A 111 -6.53 -2.54 -17.57
CA PRO A 111 -5.11 -2.47 -17.25
C PRO A 111 -4.53 -3.87 -17.02
N VAL A 112 -3.52 -4.26 -17.78
CA VAL A 112 -2.88 -5.57 -17.63
C VAL A 112 -2.37 -5.82 -16.20
N PRO A 113 -1.77 -4.83 -15.50
CA PRO A 113 -1.33 -5.03 -14.13
C PRO A 113 -2.46 -5.34 -13.14
N LEU A 114 -3.72 -4.98 -13.43
CA LEU A 114 -4.88 -5.33 -12.61
C LEU A 114 -5.04 -6.85 -12.47
N GLY A 115 -4.71 -7.61 -13.51
CA GLY A 115 -4.91 -9.04 -13.56
C GLY A 115 -6.38 -9.44 -13.64
N HIS A 116 -6.69 -10.67 -13.21
CA HIS A 116 -8.02 -11.25 -13.15
C HIS A 116 -8.74 -10.79 -11.87
N VAL A 117 -9.38 -9.63 -11.99
CA VAL A 117 -10.24 -9.04 -10.97
C VAL A 117 -11.57 -8.66 -11.59
N GLU A 118 -12.65 -9.11 -10.97
CA GLU A 118 -14.02 -8.82 -11.41
C GLU A 118 -14.96 -8.68 -10.21
N PRO A 119 -15.98 -7.80 -10.30
CA PRO A 119 -17.02 -7.75 -9.30
C PRO A 119 -17.82 -9.06 -9.32
N LEU A 120 -18.21 -9.52 -8.13
CA LEU A 120 -19.12 -10.64 -8.00
C LEU A 120 -20.50 -10.24 -8.49
N ASP A 121 -21.14 -11.08 -9.32
CA ASP A 121 -22.51 -10.87 -9.73
C ASP A 121 -23.46 -11.17 -8.56
N LEU A 122 -24.08 -10.10 -8.04
CA LEU A 122 -24.98 -10.15 -6.89
C LEU A 122 -26.43 -9.85 -7.27
N ASP A 123 -26.73 -9.73 -8.56
CA ASP A 123 -28.05 -9.35 -9.04
C ASP A 123 -29.12 -10.36 -8.57
N GLY A 124 -30.14 -9.83 -7.89
CA GLY A 124 -31.25 -10.61 -7.37
C GLY A 124 -30.92 -11.42 -6.11
N THR A 125 -29.76 -11.20 -5.50
CA THR A 125 -29.39 -11.85 -4.22
C THR A 125 -29.88 -11.09 -2.98
N GLY A 126 -30.33 -9.84 -3.16
CA GLY A 126 -30.69 -8.94 -2.07
C GLY A 126 -29.48 -8.31 -1.36
N LEU A 127 -28.28 -8.49 -1.94
CA LEU A 127 -27.02 -7.87 -1.55
C LEU A 127 -26.46 -7.03 -2.69
N ASP A 128 -27.33 -6.55 -3.58
CA ASP A 128 -27.00 -5.89 -4.85
C ASP A 128 -26.19 -4.59 -4.64
N ASP A 129 -26.35 -3.93 -3.50
CA ASP A 129 -25.62 -2.72 -3.14
C ASP A 129 -24.15 -2.98 -2.74
N MET A 130 -23.77 -4.24 -2.47
CA MET A 130 -22.41 -4.58 -2.08
C MET A 130 -21.50 -4.67 -3.28
N PHE A 131 -20.31 -4.08 -3.17
CA PHE A 131 -19.27 -4.21 -4.18
C PHE A 131 -18.14 -5.11 -3.68
N ILE A 132 -18.16 -6.37 -4.12
CA ILE A 132 -17.19 -7.39 -3.75
C ILE A 132 -16.35 -7.72 -4.98
N LEU A 133 -15.04 -7.47 -4.91
CA LEU A 133 -14.13 -7.83 -5.99
C LEU A 133 -13.53 -9.21 -5.74
N TYR A 134 -13.62 -10.08 -6.74
CA TYR A 134 -13.02 -11.40 -6.74
C TYR A 134 -11.69 -11.39 -7.49
N HIS A 135 -10.61 -11.78 -6.82
CA HIS A 135 -9.25 -11.83 -7.36
C HIS A 135 -8.85 -13.29 -7.56
N HIS A 136 -8.55 -13.67 -8.80
CA HIS A 136 -8.24 -15.06 -9.18
C HIS A 136 -7.04 -15.18 -10.14
N ASN A 137 -6.00 -14.40 -9.86
CA ASN A 137 -4.79 -14.40 -10.66
C ASN A 137 -4.08 -15.78 -10.66
N PRO A 138 -3.69 -16.32 -11.83
CA PRO A 138 -2.92 -17.55 -11.90
C PRO A 138 -1.62 -17.48 -11.08
N GLY A 139 -1.44 -18.44 -10.17
CA GLY A 139 -0.26 -18.54 -9.32
C GLY A 139 -0.31 -17.75 -8.01
N GLU A 140 -1.40 -17.00 -7.77
CA GLU A 140 -1.74 -16.39 -6.49
C GLU A 140 -2.90 -17.15 -5.83
N ALA A 141 -3.09 -16.97 -4.52
CA ALA A 141 -4.26 -17.51 -3.85
C ALA A 141 -5.47 -16.64 -4.17
N ASN A 142 -6.61 -17.26 -4.46
CA ASN A 142 -7.83 -16.52 -4.73
C ASN A 142 -8.38 -15.87 -3.46
N TYR A 143 -8.92 -14.66 -3.60
CA TYR A 143 -9.53 -13.94 -2.48
C TYR A 143 -10.59 -12.94 -2.95
N PHE A 144 -11.45 -12.55 -2.02
CA PHE A 144 -12.42 -11.48 -2.17
C PHE A 144 -11.92 -10.23 -1.45
N SER A 145 -12.11 -9.05 -2.03
CA SER A 145 -11.78 -7.78 -1.40
C SER A 145 -12.97 -6.83 -1.34
N ILE A 146 -13.10 -6.11 -0.23
CA ILE A 146 -14.17 -5.16 0.04
C ILE A 146 -13.55 -3.87 0.52
N ILE A 147 -14.03 -2.74 -0.01
CA ILE A 147 -13.47 -1.41 0.25
C ILE A 147 -14.37 -0.68 1.24
N LEU A 148 -13.76 -0.15 2.28
CA LEU A 148 -14.39 0.66 3.32
C LEU A 148 -13.80 2.06 3.26
N SER A 149 -14.64 3.07 3.39
CA SER A 149 -14.20 4.42 3.74
C SER A 149 -14.19 4.56 5.25
N VAL A 150 -13.09 5.06 5.79
CA VAL A 150 -12.89 5.24 7.23
C VAL A 150 -12.67 6.72 7.47
N GLN A 151 -13.50 7.33 8.31
CA GLN A 151 -13.31 8.74 8.69
C GLN A 151 -11.97 8.95 9.40
N GLY A 152 -11.54 7.97 10.19
CA GLY A 152 -10.32 8.04 10.99
C GLY A 152 -10.59 8.54 12.39
N LEU A 153 -9.51 8.71 13.15
CA LEU A 153 -9.60 9.15 14.53
C LEU A 153 -9.93 10.64 14.56
N ALA A 154 -11.06 11.00 15.21
CA ALA A 154 -11.55 12.38 15.23
C ALA A 154 -10.46 13.42 15.58
N GLU A 155 -10.38 14.45 14.76
CA GLU A 155 -9.39 15.54 14.81
C GLU A 155 -9.44 16.30 16.14
N GLY A 156 -8.28 16.72 16.64
CA GLY A 156 -8.10 17.51 17.85
C GLY A 156 -6.81 17.20 18.61
N LEU A 157 -6.39 18.11 19.48
CA LEU A 157 -5.24 17.93 20.36
C LEU A 157 -5.48 16.73 21.29
N ARG A 158 -4.86 15.59 20.97
CA ARG A 158 -4.90 14.37 21.77
C ARG A 158 -3.56 14.18 22.46
N SER A 159 -3.59 13.73 23.71
CA SER A 159 -2.40 13.26 24.40
C SER A 159 -1.94 11.92 23.81
N ASP A 160 -0.64 11.65 23.80
CA ASP A 160 -0.03 10.39 23.34
C ASP A 160 -0.68 9.15 23.98
N ALA A 161 -1.07 9.24 25.26
CA ALA A 161 -1.77 8.16 25.95
C ALA A 161 -3.10 7.77 25.30
N LYS A 162 -3.84 8.72 24.71
CA LYS A 162 -5.08 8.42 23.97
C LYS A 162 -4.79 7.78 22.63
N TRP A 163 -3.71 8.18 21.95
CA TRP A 163 -3.26 7.52 20.73
C TRP A 163 -2.88 6.07 21.00
N ALA A 164 -2.10 5.81 22.04
CA ALA A 164 -1.74 4.47 22.49
C ALA A 164 -2.98 3.62 22.81
N GLN A 165 -3.94 4.17 23.57
CA GLN A 165 -5.17 3.46 23.91
C GLN A 165 -5.99 3.05 22.67
N ASN A 166 -6.13 3.94 21.69
CA ASN A 166 -6.87 3.62 20.46
C ASN A 166 -6.11 2.61 19.60
N MET A 167 -4.78 2.67 19.57
CA MET A 167 -3.94 1.70 18.87
C MET A 167 -4.03 0.31 19.52
N ASP A 168 -4.03 0.22 20.85
CA ASP A 168 -4.25 -1.03 21.58
C ASP A 168 -5.65 -1.59 21.29
N ALA A 169 -6.68 -0.73 21.32
CA ALA A 169 -8.04 -1.12 20.97
C ALA A 169 -8.15 -1.60 19.51
N PHE A 170 -7.47 -0.94 18.58
CA PHE A 170 -7.37 -1.36 17.17
C PHE A 170 -6.73 -2.74 17.06
N SER A 171 -5.60 -2.96 17.73
CA SER A 171 -4.90 -4.26 17.73
C SER A 171 -5.79 -5.37 18.28
N ASP A 172 -6.41 -5.16 19.45
CA ASP A 172 -7.18 -6.20 20.12
C ASP A 172 -8.54 -6.48 19.45
N GLN A 173 -9.27 -5.42 19.09
CA GLN A 173 -10.63 -5.56 18.55
C GLN A 173 -10.64 -5.89 17.06
N LEU A 174 -9.69 -5.36 16.28
CA LEU A 174 -9.62 -5.62 14.84
C LEU A 174 -8.58 -6.70 14.51
N LEU A 175 -7.29 -6.42 14.67
CA LEU A 175 -6.23 -7.29 14.13
C LEU A 175 -6.27 -8.70 14.76
N ASN A 176 -6.32 -8.78 16.09
CA ASN A 176 -6.34 -10.05 16.81
C ASN A 176 -7.66 -10.81 16.60
N SER A 177 -8.79 -10.12 16.44
CA SER A 177 -10.08 -10.79 16.19
C SER A 177 -10.16 -11.36 14.77
N SER A 178 -9.67 -10.62 13.78
CA SER A 178 -9.58 -11.05 12.37
C SER A 178 -8.52 -12.11 12.13
N ALA A 179 -7.46 -12.18 12.96
CA ALA A 179 -6.40 -13.19 12.82
C ALA A 179 -6.73 -14.55 13.44
N ARG A 180 -7.93 -14.73 14.01
CA ARG A 180 -8.39 -16.00 14.60
C ARG A 180 -8.52 -17.09 13.53
N GLU A 181 -8.38 -18.36 13.93
CA GLU A 181 -8.59 -19.49 13.01
C GLU A 181 -10.03 -19.58 12.49
N SER A 182 -10.99 -18.99 13.21
CA SER A 182 -12.41 -18.95 12.84
C SER A 182 -12.77 -17.88 11.83
N SER A 183 -11.96 -16.82 11.68
CA SER A 183 -12.22 -15.76 10.70
C SER A 183 -11.63 -16.12 9.35
N HIS A 184 -12.33 -15.73 8.29
CA HIS A 184 -11.87 -15.92 6.91
C HIS A 184 -10.97 -14.77 6.41
N ILE A 185 -10.84 -13.69 7.20
CA ILE A 185 -10.00 -12.54 6.87
C ILE A 185 -8.51 -12.98 6.88
N ARG A 186 -7.78 -12.60 5.84
CA ARG A 186 -6.33 -12.87 5.70
C ARG A 186 -5.48 -11.64 5.53
N ARG A 187 -6.04 -10.57 4.98
CA ARG A 187 -5.33 -9.30 4.83
C ARG A 187 -6.25 -8.14 5.15
N ILE A 188 -5.69 -7.14 5.79
CA ILE A 188 -6.27 -5.82 5.95
C ILE A 188 -5.29 -4.85 5.32
N SER A 189 -5.71 -4.08 4.32
CA SER A 189 -4.90 -3.01 3.74
C SER A 189 -5.48 -1.67 4.14
N MET A 190 -4.65 -0.76 4.61
CA MET A 190 -5.02 0.61 4.95
C MET A 190 -4.38 1.54 3.94
N LEU A 191 -5.18 2.43 3.36
CA LEU A 191 -4.74 3.47 2.44
C LEU A 191 -5.05 4.83 3.04
N SER A 192 -4.09 5.74 2.97
CA SER A 192 -4.30 7.18 3.18
C SER A 192 -3.88 7.91 1.92
N ARG A 193 -4.78 8.70 1.33
CA ARG A 193 -4.51 9.59 0.20
C ARG A 193 -4.56 11.03 0.70
N ALA A 194 -3.47 11.77 0.51
CA ALA A 194 -3.44 13.21 0.67
C ALA A 194 -3.60 13.87 -0.71
N VAL A 195 -4.58 14.77 -0.82
CA VAL A 195 -4.84 15.61 -2.00
C VAL A 195 -4.98 17.06 -1.57
N PRO A 196 -4.82 18.04 -2.48
CA PRO A 196 -5.09 19.43 -2.14
C PRO A 196 -6.54 19.60 -1.72
N SER A 197 -6.75 20.39 -0.66
CA SER A 197 -8.11 20.70 -0.20
C SER A 197 -8.84 21.58 -1.21
N ASP A 198 -10.13 21.33 -1.42
CA ASP A 198 -10.96 22.19 -2.26
C ASP A 198 -11.33 23.46 -1.49
N MET A 199 -10.71 24.58 -1.86
CA MET A 199 -10.97 25.89 -1.26
C MET A 199 -12.22 26.60 -1.84
N THR A 200 -12.80 26.07 -2.92
CA THR A 200 -13.97 26.67 -3.59
C THR A 200 -15.14 26.95 -2.63
N PRO A 201 -15.49 26.09 -1.66
CA PRO A 201 -16.54 26.39 -0.69
C PRO A 201 -16.22 27.60 0.19
N HIS A 202 -14.95 27.78 0.58
CA HIS A 202 -14.51 28.94 1.36
C HIS A 202 -14.54 30.21 0.53
N GLU A 203 -14.01 30.18 -0.69
CA GLU A 203 -14.06 31.30 -1.64
C GLU A 203 -15.50 31.74 -1.93
N ARG A 204 -16.39 30.78 -2.16
CA ARG A 204 -17.82 31.03 -2.37
C ARG A 204 -18.46 31.65 -1.13
N TRP A 205 -18.19 31.10 0.05
CA TRP A 205 -18.72 31.66 1.29
C TRP A 205 -18.27 33.11 1.50
N VAL A 206 -16.99 33.43 1.27
CA VAL A 206 -16.49 34.81 1.33
C VAL A 206 -17.22 35.70 0.33
N SER A 207 -17.32 35.24 -0.92
CA SER A 207 -18.00 35.98 -1.98
C SER A 207 -19.46 36.28 -1.63
N GLU A 208 -20.16 35.31 -1.05
CA GLU A 208 -21.53 35.45 -0.57
C GLU A 208 -21.64 36.40 0.63
N GLN A 209 -20.70 36.32 1.58
CA GLN A 209 -20.67 37.25 2.72
C GLN A 209 -20.41 38.68 2.26
N VAL A 210 -19.45 38.89 1.35
CA VAL A 210 -19.13 40.21 0.78
C VAL A 210 -20.35 40.78 0.04
N ALA A 211 -21.04 39.96 -0.76
CA ALA A 211 -22.24 40.38 -1.48
C ALA A 211 -23.43 40.72 -0.55
N ALA A 212 -23.48 40.14 0.65
CA ALA A 212 -24.53 40.38 1.64
C ALA A 212 -24.30 41.64 2.49
N LEU A 213 -23.14 42.28 2.40
CA LEU A 213 -22.82 43.48 3.18
C LEU A 213 -23.61 44.70 2.69
N PRO A 214 -24.07 45.59 3.59
CA PRO A 214 -24.64 46.88 3.21
C PRO A 214 -23.64 47.71 2.42
N ALA A 215 -24.11 48.49 1.43
CA ALA A 215 -23.25 49.33 0.58
C ALA A 215 -22.32 50.25 1.39
N GLU A 216 -22.80 50.82 2.50
CA GLU A 216 -21.98 51.65 3.41
C GLU A 216 -20.82 50.88 4.06
N THR A 217 -21.05 49.60 4.38
CA THR A 217 -20.02 48.71 4.94
C THR A 217 -19.04 48.23 3.87
N LEU A 218 -19.54 48.04 2.65
CA LEU A 218 -18.74 47.66 1.50
C LEU A 218 -17.85 48.81 1.03
N ASP A 219 -18.31 50.06 1.07
CA ASP A 219 -17.48 51.26 0.86
C ASP A 219 -16.45 51.46 1.99
N MET A 220 -16.78 51.08 3.22
CA MET A 220 -15.85 51.15 4.36
C MET A 220 -14.75 50.07 4.29
N LEU A 221 -15.11 48.85 3.89
CA LEU A 221 -14.18 47.71 3.79
C LEU A 221 -13.47 47.64 2.44
N GLY A 222 -14.09 48.19 1.39
CA GLY A 222 -13.65 48.22 0.00
C GLY A 222 -13.25 49.62 -0.50
N GLY A 223 -13.08 50.59 0.42
CA GLY A 223 -12.46 51.88 0.13
C GLY A 223 -11.04 51.73 -0.42
N PRO A 224 -10.29 52.83 -0.68
CA PRO A 224 -9.01 52.79 -1.40
C PRO A 224 -7.96 51.81 -0.86
N ASP A 225 -8.09 51.38 0.40
CA ASP A 225 -7.18 50.44 1.04
C ASP A 225 -7.71 49.00 1.15
N GLY A 226 -9.00 48.70 0.86
CA GLY A 226 -9.59 47.36 0.65
C GLY A 226 -9.26 46.23 1.66
N TRP A 227 -8.61 46.57 2.78
CA TRP A 227 -7.61 45.69 3.36
C TRP A 227 -8.17 44.41 3.98
N PRO A 228 -9.38 44.37 4.58
CA PRO A 228 -9.85 43.14 5.22
C PRO A 228 -10.26 42.06 4.21
N ILE A 229 -10.80 42.47 3.05
CA ILE A 229 -11.20 41.54 1.98
C ILE A 229 -9.95 41.01 1.29
N VAL A 230 -9.01 41.90 0.97
CA VAL A 230 -7.71 41.54 0.39
C VAL A 230 -6.92 40.65 1.35
N SER A 231 -6.83 41.02 2.64
CA SER A 231 -6.13 40.24 3.66
C SER A 231 -6.72 38.85 3.87
N TYR A 232 -8.04 38.67 3.72
CA TYR A 232 -8.63 37.32 3.79
C TYR A 232 -8.29 36.50 2.53
N GLY A 233 -8.28 37.14 1.35
CA GLY A 233 -7.78 36.53 0.12
C GLY A 233 -6.32 36.09 0.26
N ASP A 234 -5.45 36.96 0.79
CA ASP A 234 -4.05 36.66 1.05
C ASP A 234 -3.89 35.46 1.99
N VAL A 235 -4.77 35.32 3.00
CA VAL A 235 -4.77 34.15 3.90
C VAL A 235 -5.19 32.87 3.18
N ILE A 236 -6.16 32.92 2.26
CA ILE A 236 -6.53 31.76 1.42
C ILE A 236 -5.33 31.36 0.55
N ASP A 237 -4.68 32.33 -0.08
CA ASP A 237 -3.53 32.08 -0.96
C ASP A 237 -2.32 31.56 -0.17
N GLU A 238 -2.12 32.03 1.07
CA GLU A 238 -1.06 31.55 1.97
C GLU A 238 -1.32 30.14 2.49
N ILE A 239 -2.59 29.80 2.82
CA ILE A 239 -2.92 28.49 3.40
C ILE A 239 -3.14 27.39 2.36
N SER A 240 -3.58 27.74 1.15
CA SER A 240 -3.91 26.79 0.07
C SER A 240 -2.79 25.78 -0.21
N PRO A 241 -1.50 26.17 -0.28
CA PRO A 241 -0.38 25.24 -0.45
C PRO A 241 -0.22 24.22 0.68
N HIS A 242 -0.65 24.56 1.89
CA HIS A 242 -0.51 23.72 3.08
C HIS A 242 -1.78 22.93 3.41
N ALA A 243 -2.88 23.19 2.72
CA ALA A 243 -4.16 22.59 3.01
C ALA A 243 -4.31 21.24 2.30
N GLU A 244 -4.28 20.18 3.11
CA GLU A 244 -4.43 18.80 2.64
C GLU A 244 -5.78 18.22 3.07
N ASP A 245 -6.45 17.58 2.12
CA ASP A 245 -7.60 16.71 2.37
C ASP A 245 -7.10 15.25 2.44
N HIS A 246 -7.32 14.60 3.58
CA HIS A 246 -6.94 13.21 3.79
C HIS A 246 -8.12 12.27 3.62
N ARG A 247 -8.04 11.36 2.66
CA ARG A 247 -9.06 10.32 2.42
C ARG A 247 -8.49 8.95 2.79
N CYS A 248 -9.10 8.35 3.81
CA CYS A 248 -8.67 7.06 4.35
C CYS A 248 -9.60 5.93 3.88
N TYR A 249 -8.99 4.86 3.37
CA TYR A 249 -9.67 3.65 2.93
C TYR A 249 -9.11 2.44 3.66
N MET A 250 -9.96 1.45 3.91
CA MET A 250 -9.53 0.15 4.39
C MET A 250 -10.09 -0.94 3.50
N VAL A 251 -9.22 -1.85 3.06
CA VAL A 251 -9.60 -3.01 2.25
C VAL A 251 -9.51 -4.26 3.10
N VAL A 252 -10.61 -4.98 3.20
CA VAL A 252 -10.65 -6.28 3.87
C VAL A 252 -10.56 -7.37 2.82
N CYS A 253 -9.55 -8.23 2.93
CA CYS A 253 -9.32 -9.36 2.03
C CYS A 253 -9.64 -10.69 2.72
N ILE A 254 -10.58 -11.42 2.13
CA ILE A 254 -11.10 -12.70 2.62
C ILE A 254 -10.65 -13.79 1.66
N ALA A 255 -9.92 -14.80 2.15
CA ALA A 255 -9.41 -15.84 1.27
C ALA A 255 -10.52 -16.81 0.82
N GLU A 256 -10.48 -17.20 -0.45
CA GLU A 256 -11.34 -18.26 -0.97
C GLU A 256 -10.86 -19.62 -0.43
N SER A 257 -11.37 -20.01 0.73
CA SER A 257 -11.02 -21.28 1.36
C SER A 257 -12.10 -22.33 1.13
N ALA A 258 -11.71 -23.61 1.15
CA ALA A 258 -12.67 -24.70 1.06
C ALA A 258 -13.73 -24.66 2.18
N GLU A 259 -13.38 -24.16 3.36
CA GLU A 259 -14.33 -24.00 4.46
C GLU A 259 -15.32 -22.85 4.20
N LEU A 260 -14.85 -21.71 3.69
CA LEU A 260 -15.72 -20.62 3.27
C LEU A 260 -16.70 -21.08 2.20
N MET A 261 -16.22 -21.75 1.14
CA MET A 261 -17.08 -22.22 0.06
C MET A 261 -18.09 -23.27 0.54
N LYS A 262 -17.69 -24.16 1.46
CA LYS A 262 -18.59 -25.13 2.08
C LYS A 262 -19.68 -24.46 2.92
N GLN A 263 -19.38 -23.35 3.60
CA GLN A 263 -20.37 -22.56 4.33
C GLN A 263 -21.29 -21.81 3.37
N ALA A 264 -20.73 -21.20 2.32
CA ALA A 264 -21.47 -20.47 1.29
C ALA A 264 -22.49 -21.37 0.59
N HIS A 265 -22.10 -22.59 0.18
CA HIS A 265 -23.02 -23.56 -0.42
C HIS A 265 -24.18 -23.94 0.51
N ARG A 266 -23.94 -24.10 1.81
CA ARG A 266 -25.01 -24.39 2.78
C ARG A 266 -26.00 -23.24 2.88
N LEU A 267 -25.50 -22.00 2.93
CA LEU A 267 -26.33 -20.80 2.98
C LEU A 267 -27.14 -20.62 1.70
N ALA A 268 -26.49 -20.75 0.54
CA ALA A 268 -27.12 -20.68 -0.78
C ALA A 268 -28.25 -21.71 -0.92
N THR A 269 -28.00 -22.97 -0.53
CA THR A 269 -29.02 -24.03 -0.53
C THR A 269 -30.19 -23.70 0.40
N SER A 270 -29.91 -23.19 1.60
CA SER A 270 -30.96 -22.86 2.59
C SER A 270 -31.86 -21.72 2.16
N LYS A 271 -31.33 -20.76 1.38
CA LYS A 271 -32.05 -19.57 0.91
C LYS A 271 -32.55 -19.70 -0.53
N ASN A 272 -32.30 -20.83 -1.19
CA ASN A 272 -32.57 -21.03 -2.61
C ASN A 272 -31.99 -19.91 -3.48
N ALA A 273 -30.75 -19.51 -3.18
CA ALA A 273 -30.03 -18.42 -3.84
C ALA A 273 -28.78 -18.97 -4.56
N PRO A 274 -28.19 -18.21 -5.51
CA PRO A 274 -26.89 -18.52 -6.09
C PRO A 274 -25.79 -18.66 -5.03
N VAL A 275 -24.71 -19.35 -5.38
CA VAL A 275 -23.59 -19.62 -4.46
C VAL A 275 -22.88 -18.31 -4.09
N GLU A 276 -22.81 -17.40 -5.06
CA GLU A 276 -22.29 -16.04 -4.99
C GLU A 276 -23.01 -15.25 -3.89
N GLY A 277 -24.34 -15.33 -3.82
CA GLY A 277 -25.12 -14.72 -2.73
C GLY A 277 -24.80 -15.34 -1.35
N GLY A 278 -24.49 -16.64 -1.31
CA GLY A 278 -24.00 -17.32 -0.10
C GLY A 278 -22.62 -16.84 0.34
N VAL A 279 -21.70 -16.58 -0.60
CA VAL A 279 -20.37 -16.00 -0.35
C VAL A 279 -20.51 -14.56 0.15
N ALA A 280 -21.30 -13.74 -0.55
CA ALA A 280 -21.54 -12.34 -0.20
C ALA A 280 -22.15 -12.19 1.20
N GLN A 281 -23.04 -13.09 1.59
CA GLN A 281 -23.60 -13.13 2.94
C GLN A 281 -22.52 -13.31 4.03
N ILE A 282 -21.59 -14.25 3.84
CA ILE A 282 -20.49 -14.50 4.80
C ILE A 282 -19.58 -13.27 4.86
N ILE A 283 -19.23 -12.73 3.70
CA ILE A 283 -18.40 -11.53 3.57
C ILE A 283 -19.03 -10.35 4.31
N ARG A 284 -20.33 -10.12 4.11
CA ARG A 284 -21.08 -9.06 4.80
C ARG A 284 -21.00 -9.21 6.31
N ASP A 285 -21.15 -10.42 6.83
CA ASP A 285 -21.15 -10.66 8.27
C ASP A 285 -19.74 -10.45 8.88
N GLU A 286 -18.67 -10.86 8.18
CA GLU A 286 -17.26 -10.58 8.56
C GLU A 286 -16.95 -9.07 8.49
N VAL A 287 -17.36 -8.39 7.42
CA VAL A 287 -17.16 -6.94 7.24
C VAL A 287 -17.95 -6.14 8.29
N ALA A 288 -19.16 -6.55 8.64
CA ALA A 288 -19.93 -5.93 9.71
C ALA A 288 -19.28 -6.11 11.09
N GLN A 289 -18.51 -7.18 11.31
CA GLN A 289 -17.69 -7.33 12.51
C GLN A 289 -16.51 -6.36 12.50
N VAL A 290 -15.83 -6.21 11.34
CA VAL A 290 -14.74 -5.25 11.15
C VAL A 290 -15.20 -3.81 11.38
N GLN A 291 -16.35 -3.43 10.81
CA GLN A 291 -16.94 -2.10 10.97
C GLN A 291 -17.18 -1.79 12.46
N ARG A 292 -17.83 -2.70 13.17
CA ARG A 292 -18.06 -2.56 14.62
C ARG A 292 -16.76 -2.48 15.42
N ALA A 293 -15.74 -3.25 15.06
CA ALA A 293 -14.43 -3.20 15.72
C ALA A 293 -13.72 -1.86 15.52
N LEU A 294 -13.82 -1.26 14.33
CA LEU A 294 -13.28 0.08 14.07
C LEU A 294 -14.03 1.18 14.82
N GLU A 295 -15.36 1.15 14.80
CA GLU A 295 -16.19 2.14 15.51
C GLU A 295 -15.92 2.07 17.03
N ASN A 296 -15.84 0.86 17.59
CA ASN A 296 -15.54 0.63 19.01
C ASN A 296 -14.08 0.97 19.40
N SER A 297 -13.15 1.02 18.44
CA SER A 297 -11.77 1.49 18.66
C SER A 297 -11.60 2.99 18.40
N GLY A 298 -12.68 3.72 18.09
CA GLY A 298 -12.71 5.18 18.02
C GLY A 298 -12.42 5.78 16.65
N TYR A 299 -12.37 4.97 15.58
CA TYR A 299 -12.05 5.40 14.20
C TYR A 299 -13.21 6.10 13.46
N GLY A 300 -14.16 6.65 14.22
CA GLY A 300 -15.29 7.43 13.68
C GLY A 300 -16.23 6.59 12.84
N ARG A 301 -16.79 7.22 11.81
CA ARG A 301 -17.71 6.58 10.87
C ARG A 301 -16.96 5.68 9.89
N VAL A 302 -17.48 4.47 9.67
CA VAL A 302 -16.96 3.51 8.69
C VAL A 302 -18.09 3.10 7.76
N ASP A 303 -17.95 3.39 6.48
CA ASP A 303 -18.95 3.08 5.46
C ASP A 303 -18.38 2.03 4.47
N VAL A 304 -19.16 0.98 4.20
CA VAL A 304 -18.85 0.06 3.08
C VAL A 304 -19.12 0.78 1.77
N LEU A 305 -18.15 0.80 0.85
CA LEU A 305 -18.31 1.45 -0.45
C LEU A 305 -19.00 0.51 -1.43
N GLY A 306 -20.11 0.99 -2.01
CA GLY A 306 -20.70 0.40 -3.21
C GLY A 306 -19.89 0.72 -4.47
N GLU A 307 -20.29 0.15 -5.60
CA GLU A 307 -19.51 0.16 -6.85
C GLU A 307 -19.08 1.57 -7.26
N GLN A 308 -20.02 2.51 -7.37
CA GLN A 308 -19.73 3.86 -7.88
C GLN A 308 -18.68 4.58 -7.03
N ARG A 309 -18.84 4.56 -5.69
CA ARG A 309 -17.94 5.25 -4.77
C ARG A 309 -16.56 4.59 -4.74
N ALA A 310 -16.52 3.26 -4.76
CA ALA A 310 -15.27 2.49 -4.84
C ALA A 310 -14.51 2.79 -6.14
N CYS A 311 -15.21 2.76 -7.28
CA CYS A 311 -14.65 3.00 -8.60
C CYS A 311 -14.19 4.45 -8.77
N ALA A 312 -14.94 5.42 -8.23
CA ALA A 312 -14.53 6.83 -8.21
C ALA A 312 -13.27 7.05 -7.36
N ALA A 313 -13.16 6.37 -6.21
CA ALA A 313 -11.95 6.40 -5.40
C ALA A 313 -10.74 5.83 -6.15
N ILE A 314 -10.90 4.69 -6.83
CA ILE A 314 -9.85 4.11 -7.68
C ILE A 314 -9.43 5.10 -8.77
N ARG A 315 -10.40 5.67 -9.50
CA ARG A 315 -10.13 6.62 -10.58
C ARG A 315 -9.39 7.86 -10.12
N GLY A 316 -9.84 8.47 -9.02
CA GLY A 316 -9.23 9.69 -8.47
C GLY A 316 -7.87 9.47 -7.81
N ILE A 317 -7.59 8.27 -7.29
CA ILE A 317 -6.24 7.91 -6.81
C ILE A 317 -5.27 7.77 -7.99
N ILE A 318 -5.72 7.19 -9.12
CA ILE A 318 -4.89 7.05 -10.33
C ILE A 318 -4.66 8.43 -10.97
N ASN A 319 -5.73 9.19 -11.20
CA ASN A 319 -5.68 10.49 -11.87
C ASN A 319 -6.38 11.56 -10.99
N PRO A 320 -5.61 12.47 -10.36
CA PRO A 320 -6.14 13.53 -9.50
C PRO A 320 -7.10 14.51 -10.17
N SER A 321 -7.14 14.59 -11.51
CA SER A 321 -8.13 15.41 -12.23
C SER A 321 -9.58 14.97 -12.00
N TYR A 322 -9.80 13.78 -11.43
CA TYR A 322 -11.13 13.31 -11.05
C TYR A 322 -11.34 13.44 -9.55
N PRO A 323 -12.24 14.35 -9.11
CA PRO A 323 -12.58 14.50 -7.70
C PRO A 323 -13.12 13.20 -7.12
N LEU A 324 -12.62 12.81 -5.95
CA LEU A 324 -12.98 11.55 -5.28
C LEU A 324 -14.48 11.46 -4.94
N GLU A 325 -15.14 12.61 -4.75
CA GLU A 325 -16.57 12.67 -4.42
C GLU A 325 -17.49 12.55 -5.65
N ARG A 326 -16.95 12.75 -6.86
CA ARG A 326 -17.71 12.69 -8.11
C ARG A 326 -17.81 11.25 -8.61
N HIS A 327 -18.78 10.52 -8.06
CA HIS A 327 -18.97 9.09 -8.32
C HIS A 327 -20.12 8.76 -9.29
N GLU A 328 -20.93 9.73 -9.67
CA GLU A 328 -22.06 9.51 -10.57
C GLU A 328 -21.59 8.98 -11.93
N GLY A 329 -22.21 7.88 -12.39
CA GLY A 329 -21.92 7.26 -13.67
C GLY A 329 -20.60 6.47 -13.74
N VAL A 330 -19.78 6.48 -12.68
CA VAL A 330 -18.57 5.67 -12.60
C VAL A 330 -18.95 4.21 -12.29
N ARG A 331 -18.38 3.28 -13.04
CA ARG A 331 -18.60 1.82 -12.97
C ARG A 331 -17.28 1.09 -13.09
N TRP A 332 -17.25 -0.19 -12.75
CA TRP A 332 -16.04 -1.00 -12.84
C TRP A 332 -15.42 -0.98 -14.24
N GLU A 333 -16.26 -0.94 -15.28
CA GLU A 333 -15.84 -0.95 -16.68
C GLU A 333 -15.14 0.34 -17.13
N ASN A 334 -15.43 1.48 -16.50
CA ASN A 334 -14.96 2.81 -16.93
C ASN A 334 -14.16 3.58 -15.86
N CYS A 335 -13.75 2.90 -14.78
CA CYS A 335 -13.08 3.55 -13.66
C CYS A 335 -11.56 3.68 -13.80
N PHE A 336 -10.96 3.03 -14.79
CA PHE A 336 -9.52 3.09 -15.04
C PHE A 336 -9.23 4.14 -16.10
N PRO A 337 -8.48 5.22 -15.78
CA PRO A 337 -8.07 6.20 -16.77
C PRO A 337 -6.89 5.68 -17.61
N SER A 338 -6.70 6.28 -18.78
CA SER A 338 -5.56 5.97 -19.66
C SER A 338 -4.22 6.30 -19.00
N TYR A 339 -3.22 5.45 -19.24
CA TYR A 339 -1.87 5.66 -18.74
C TYR A 339 -0.79 5.07 -19.65
N VAL A 340 0.42 5.63 -19.51
CA VAL A 340 1.66 5.12 -20.12
C VAL A 340 2.71 4.91 -19.03
N GLY A 341 3.20 3.68 -18.89
CA GLY A 341 4.26 3.31 -17.98
C GLY A 341 5.63 3.64 -18.55
N GLU A 342 6.19 4.79 -18.18
CA GLU A 342 7.55 5.19 -18.54
C GLU A 342 8.58 4.53 -17.60
N PRO A 343 9.89 4.66 -17.86
CA PRO A 343 10.91 4.13 -16.96
C PRO A 343 10.90 4.80 -15.59
N GLU A 344 10.67 6.11 -15.52
CA GLU A 344 10.82 6.90 -14.29
C GLU A 344 9.49 7.22 -13.62
N SER A 345 8.36 7.13 -14.32
CA SER A 345 7.03 7.38 -13.77
C SER A 345 5.93 6.70 -14.60
N VAL A 346 4.70 6.71 -14.08
CA VAL A 346 3.50 6.45 -14.89
C VAL A 346 2.88 7.79 -15.24
N VAL A 347 2.68 8.02 -16.53
CA VAL A 347 2.06 9.24 -17.04
C VAL A 347 0.58 8.98 -17.27
N MET A 348 -0.26 9.73 -16.56
CA MET A 348 -1.71 9.70 -16.70
C MET A 348 -2.12 10.80 -17.64
N ARG A 349 -2.73 10.42 -18.77
CA ARG A 349 -3.34 11.41 -19.65
C ARG A 349 -4.72 11.76 -19.10
N PRO A 350 -5.10 13.03 -19.06
CA PRO A 350 -6.49 13.40 -18.80
C PRO A 350 -7.37 12.89 -19.95
N THR A 351 -8.33 11.99 -19.67
CA THR A 351 -9.32 11.55 -20.65
C THR A 351 -10.49 12.53 -20.68
N GLY A 352 -10.95 12.90 -21.89
CA GLY A 352 -12.12 13.76 -22.09
C GLY A 352 -11.99 15.23 -21.66
N LEU A 353 -10.81 15.66 -21.21
CA LEU A 353 -10.47 17.06 -20.93
C LEU A 353 -9.49 17.51 -22.02
N GLY A 354 -9.66 18.70 -22.60
CA GLY A 354 -8.96 19.13 -23.82
C GLY A 354 -7.44 19.01 -23.77
N ALA A 355 -6.79 19.11 -24.94
CA ALA A 355 -5.35 18.91 -25.13
C ALA A 355 -4.43 19.76 -24.23
N ASP A 356 -4.96 20.82 -23.60
CA ASP A 356 -4.25 21.71 -22.67
C ASP A 356 -4.26 21.24 -21.21
N THR A 357 -4.81 20.06 -20.92
CA THR A 357 -4.94 19.55 -19.53
C THR A 357 -3.64 18.90 -19.07
N THR A 358 -3.19 19.23 -17.85
CA THR A 358 -1.96 18.70 -17.22
C THR A 358 -1.95 17.17 -17.19
N ALA A 359 -0.86 16.57 -17.67
CA ALA A 359 -0.60 15.15 -17.52
C ALA A 359 0.00 14.88 -16.13
N TRP A 360 -0.53 13.92 -15.39
CA TRP A 360 -0.03 13.62 -14.05
C TRP A 360 1.05 12.55 -14.11
N HIS A 361 2.19 12.81 -13.48
CA HIS A 361 3.29 11.86 -13.34
C HIS A 361 3.21 11.22 -11.97
N THR A 362 3.12 9.89 -11.90
CA THR A 362 3.08 9.16 -10.63
C THR A 362 4.25 8.21 -10.50
N ARG A 363 5.01 8.36 -9.41
CA ARG A 363 6.07 7.44 -9.00
C ARG A 363 5.62 6.63 -7.81
N VAL A 364 6.12 5.40 -7.73
CA VAL A 364 5.75 4.48 -6.66
C VAL A 364 7.01 3.88 -6.06
N ALA A 365 7.11 3.97 -4.73
CA ALA A 365 8.13 3.34 -3.92
C ALA A 365 7.53 2.23 -3.05
N VAL A 366 8.37 1.27 -2.68
CA VAL A 366 8.09 0.33 -1.60
C VAL A 366 9.02 0.60 -0.45
N VAL A 367 8.58 0.31 0.77
CA VAL A 367 9.42 0.36 1.97
C VAL A 367 9.93 -1.05 2.25
N PRO A 368 11.23 -1.34 2.03
CA PRO A 368 11.76 -2.64 2.35
C PRO A 368 11.73 -2.85 3.87
N PRO A 369 11.34 -4.05 4.38
CA PRO A 369 11.28 -4.30 5.83
C PRO A 369 12.60 -4.02 6.56
N GLY A 370 13.74 -4.23 5.90
CA GLY A 370 15.07 -3.95 6.43
C GLY A 370 15.48 -2.48 6.46
N LYS A 371 14.64 -1.57 5.97
CA LYS A 371 14.90 -0.13 5.88
C LYS A 371 14.09 0.70 6.88
N VAL A 372 13.36 0.05 7.77
CA VAL A 372 12.83 0.68 8.97
C VAL A 372 13.88 0.56 10.09
N ALA A 373 14.20 1.67 10.74
CA ALA A 373 15.17 1.67 11.83
C ALA A 373 14.70 0.77 12.99
N PRO A 374 15.59 -0.01 13.63
CA PRO A 374 15.24 -0.89 14.75
C PRO A 374 15.10 -0.10 16.07
N VAL A 375 14.31 0.96 16.04
CA VAL A 375 14.02 1.83 17.20
C VAL A 375 12.61 1.56 17.73
N GLY A 376 12.32 2.02 18.96
CA GLY A 376 10.97 2.01 19.48
C GLY A 376 10.11 3.01 18.72
N LEU A 377 9.12 2.52 17.99
CA LEU A 377 8.15 3.31 17.23
C LEU A 377 6.95 3.59 18.12
N ASP A 378 6.62 4.87 18.25
CA ASP A 378 5.40 5.33 18.90
C ASP A 378 4.18 5.18 17.97
N PRO A 379 2.94 5.33 18.48
CA PRO A 379 1.73 5.23 17.66
C PRO A 379 1.63 6.24 16.49
N THR A 380 2.38 7.33 16.55
CA THR A 380 2.38 8.45 15.62
C THR A 380 3.61 8.46 14.70
N TRP A 381 4.39 7.38 14.66
CA TRP A 381 5.67 7.34 13.93
C TRP A 381 5.55 7.58 12.42
N LEU A 382 4.37 7.39 11.83
CA LEU A 382 4.09 7.71 10.41
C LEU A 382 3.50 9.12 10.21
N ALA A 383 3.30 9.90 11.28
CA ALA A 383 2.70 11.23 11.18
C ALA A 383 3.47 12.18 10.24
N PRO A 384 4.82 12.21 10.23
CA PRO A 384 5.56 13.05 9.27
C PRO A 384 5.22 12.70 7.83
N LEU A 385 5.13 11.41 7.49
CA LEU A 385 4.75 10.96 6.15
C LEU A 385 3.27 11.24 5.82
N LEU A 386 2.39 11.18 6.83
CA LEU A 386 0.95 11.35 6.65
C LEU A 386 0.52 12.80 6.49
N THR A 387 1.04 13.73 7.29
CA THR A 387 0.60 15.15 7.33
C THR A 387 1.75 16.16 7.36
N GLY A 388 3.00 15.70 7.51
CA GLY A 388 4.19 16.56 7.66
C GLY A 388 5.04 16.69 6.40
N VAL A 389 4.49 16.37 5.23
CA VAL A 389 5.23 16.52 3.96
C VAL A 389 5.13 17.98 3.52
N ASP A 390 6.27 18.60 3.28
CA ASP A 390 6.32 19.98 2.81
C ASP A 390 5.58 20.15 1.47
N PRO A 391 4.93 21.30 1.25
CA PRO A 391 4.33 21.60 -0.04
C PRO A 391 5.39 21.91 -1.11
N ASP A 392 4.98 21.88 -2.37
CA ASP A 392 5.80 22.45 -3.44
C ASP A 392 5.76 23.97 -3.36
N GLU A 393 6.93 24.60 -3.30
CA GLU A 393 7.07 26.07 -3.30
C GLU A 393 6.68 26.70 -4.65
N GLY A 394 6.45 25.87 -5.68
CA GLY A 394 6.15 26.31 -7.03
C GLY A 394 7.32 27.03 -7.68
N ASP A 395 7.07 27.63 -8.84
CA ASP A 395 8.00 28.52 -9.51
C ASP A 395 7.22 29.69 -10.12
N GLU A 396 7.34 30.86 -9.49
CA GLU A 396 6.69 32.10 -9.96
C GLU A 396 7.20 32.54 -11.34
N ALA A 397 8.45 32.22 -11.70
CA ALA A 397 9.02 32.59 -12.98
C ALA A 397 8.47 31.74 -14.13
N GLU A 398 8.12 30.49 -13.85
CA GLU A 398 7.51 29.55 -14.80
C GLU A 398 5.97 29.50 -14.71
N GLY A 399 5.39 30.24 -13.75
CA GLY A 399 3.94 30.30 -13.54
C GLY A 399 3.38 29.03 -12.90
N VAL A 400 4.22 28.23 -12.24
CA VAL A 400 3.82 27.00 -11.55
C VAL A 400 3.35 27.37 -10.14
N PRO A 401 2.05 27.20 -9.81
CA PRO A 401 1.55 27.59 -8.50
C PRO A 401 2.10 26.66 -7.41
N ARG A 402 2.16 27.18 -6.19
CA ARG A 402 2.38 26.37 -4.98
C ARG A 402 1.28 25.33 -4.85
N SER A 403 1.62 24.12 -4.39
CA SER A 403 0.65 23.04 -4.24
C SER A 403 1.06 22.06 -3.14
N PRO A 404 0.09 21.50 -2.39
CA PRO A 404 0.36 20.37 -1.51
C PRO A 404 0.93 19.17 -2.28
N THR A 405 1.73 18.35 -1.60
CA THR A 405 2.34 17.16 -2.20
C THR A 405 1.34 16.00 -2.23
N ILE A 406 0.87 15.66 -3.43
CA ILE A 406 -0.10 14.58 -3.63
C ILE A 406 0.57 13.22 -3.41
N ARG A 407 0.04 12.43 -2.47
CA ARG A 407 0.64 11.13 -2.11
C ARG A 407 -0.39 10.12 -1.61
N THR A 408 -0.13 8.84 -1.84
CA THR A 408 -0.88 7.73 -1.25
C THR A 408 0.07 6.84 -0.48
N ILE A 409 -0.28 6.51 0.77
CA ILE A 409 0.43 5.54 1.58
C ILE A 409 -0.48 4.33 1.74
N ALA A 410 -0.02 3.17 1.31
CA ALA A 410 -0.73 1.91 1.41
C ALA A 410 0.04 0.95 2.32
N VAL A 411 -0.54 0.57 3.45
CA VAL A 411 0.01 -0.40 4.40
C VAL A 411 -0.84 -1.67 4.35
N SER A 412 -0.27 -2.75 3.84
CA SER A 412 -0.91 -4.06 3.83
C SER A 412 -0.45 -4.89 5.02
N MET A 413 -1.40 -5.45 5.77
CA MET A 413 -1.18 -6.32 6.92
C MET A 413 -1.76 -7.70 6.64
N ASP A 414 -0.89 -8.66 6.42
CA ASP A 414 -1.23 -10.07 6.29
C ASP A 414 -1.28 -10.73 7.68
N LEU A 415 -2.46 -11.24 8.02
CA LEU A 415 -2.76 -11.81 9.31
C LEU A 415 -2.36 -13.29 9.37
N VAL A 416 -1.50 -13.64 10.32
CA VAL A 416 -1.00 -15.00 10.55
C VAL A 416 -1.59 -15.56 11.84
N PRO A 417 -2.36 -16.66 11.79
CA PRO A 417 -2.91 -17.28 12.98
C PRO A 417 -1.85 -17.62 14.03
N GLY A 418 -2.15 -17.38 15.31
CA GLY A 418 -1.19 -17.48 16.42
C GLY A 418 -0.43 -18.81 16.48
N ARG A 419 -1.08 -19.95 16.17
CA ARG A 419 -0.41 -21.27 16.13
C ARG A 419 0.71 -21.33 15.08
N LYS A 420 0.45 -20.79 13.88
CA LYS A 420 1.46 -20.70 12.81
C LYS A 420 2.56 -19.71 13.20
N ALA A 421 2.18 -18.53 13.71
CA ALA A 421 3.11 -17.50 14.14
C ALA A 421 4.08 -17.98 15.24
N ARG A 422 3.58 -18.72 16.26
CA ARG A 422 4.41 -19.34 17.30
C ARG A 422 5.42 -20.33 16.76
N THR A 423 5.01 -21.15 15.80
CA THR A 423 5.90 -22.17 15.19
C THR A 423 7.07 -21.50 14.47
N VAL A 424 6.79 -20.44 13.70
CA VAL A 424 7.82 -19.64 13.01
C VAL A 424 8.73 -18.94 14.01
N THR A 425 8.16 -18.31 15.03
CA THR A 425 8.90 -17.61 16.07
C THR A 425 9.85 -18.53 16.83
N ARG A 426 9.39 -19.74 17.19
CA ARG A 426 10.24 -20.75 17.84
C ARG A 426 11.44 -21.11 16.97
N LYS A 427 11.22 -21.26 15.66
CA LYS A 427 12.30 -21.54 14.71
C LYS A 427 13.28 -20.36 14.59
N HIS A 428 12.78 -19.13 14.52
CA HIS A 428 13.62 -17.92 14.46
C HIS A 428 14.47 -17.78 15.72
N ARG A 429 13.86 -17.86 16.91
CA ARG A 429 14.57 -17.83 18.20
C ARG A 429 15.65 -18.91 18.31
N THR A 430 15.37 -20.12 17.82
CA THR A 430 16.35 -21.22 17.82
C THR A 430 17.53 -20.93 16.88
N THR A 431 17.24 -20.37 15.70
CA THR A 431 18.25 -20.06 14.68
C THR A 431 19.13 -18.89 15.14
N ASP A 432 18.55 -17.84 15.70
CA ASP A 432 19.28 -16.67 16.19
C ASP A 432 20.17 -17.04 17.38
N HIS A 433 19.67 -17.86 18.32
CA HIS A 433 20.46 -18.38 19.43
C HIS A 433 21.60 -19.29 18.96
N ALA A 434 21.38 -20.11 17.94
CA ALA A 434 22.44 -20.94 17.36
C ALA A 434 23.52 -20.08 16.68
N ARG A 435 23.14 -19.03 15.95
CA ARG A 435 24.08 -18.10 15.30
C ARG A 435 24.92 -17.34 16.34
N ALA A 436 24.28 -16.83 17.40
CA ALA A 436 24.99 -16.15 18.48
C ALA A 436 26.04 -17.07 19.14
N LEU A 437 25.69 -18.33 19.41
CA LEU A 437 26.64 -19.33 19.92
C LEU A 437 27.79 -19.61 18.94
N GLU A 438 27.51 -19.66 17.64
CA GLU A 438 28.53 -19.88 16.61
C GLU A 438 29.50 -18.70 16.51
N GLU A 439 29.00 -17.47 16.56
CA GLU A 439 29.79 -16.23 16.55
C GLU A 439 30.67 -16.13 17.80
N GLN A 440 30.10 -16.44 18.99
CA GLN A 440 30.84 -16.49 20.25
C GLN A 440 31.96 -17.53 20.20
N ARG A 441 31.69 -18.74 19.66
CA ARG A 441 32.71 -19.79 19.48
C ARG A 441 33.80 -19.39 18.50
N ARG A 442 33.49 -18.56 17.51
CA ARG A 442 34.46 -18.03 16.53
C ARG A 442 35.23 -16.81 17.03
N GLY A 443 34.94 -16.29 18.22
CA GLY A 443 35.59 -15.10 18.77
C GLY A 443 35.40 -13.84 17.93
N ARG A 444 34.30 -13.77 17.14
CA ARG A 444 33.98 -12.57 16.36
C ARG A 444 33.39 -11.50 17.27
N ILE A 445 33.84 -10.27 17.12
CA ILE A 445 33.26 -9.11 17.79
C ILE A 445 31.98 -8.75 17.04
N SER A 446 30.85 -8.70 17.77
CA SER A 446 29.53 -8.32 17.25
C SER A 446 29.51 -6.85 16.84
N ASP A 447 28.85 -6.55 15.73
CA ASP A 447 28.51 -5.19 15.28
C ASP A 447 27.18 -4.69 15.88
N GLY A 448 26.56 -5.48 16.78
CA GLY A 448 25.27 -5.20 17.40
C GLY A 448 24.06 -5.64 16.57
N THR A 449 24.25 -5.99 15.28
CA THR A 449 23.17 -6.48 14.41
C THR A 449 22.64 -7.81 14.91
N GLY A 450 23.55 -8.72 15.30
CA GLY A 450 23.19 -10.03 15.84
C GLY A 450 22.36 -9.94 17.12
N ASP A 451 22.75 -9.03 18.02
CA ASP A 451 22.12 -8.81 19.32
C ASP A 451 20.71 -8.22 19.17
N THR A 452 20.57 -7.23 18.28
CA THR A 452 19.27 -6.62 17.93
C THR A 452 18.29 -7.65 17.39
N MET A 453 18.76 -8.56 16.52
CA MET A 453 17.93 -9.63 15.98
C MET A 453 17.50 -10.64 17.05
N ALA A 454 18.42 -11.01 17.96
CA ALA A 454 18.12 -11.92 19.05
C ALA A 454 17.09 -11.32 20.02
N GLU A 455 17.21 -10.03 20.32
CA GLU A 455 16.26 -9.30 21.16
C GLU A 455 14.87 -9.20 20.51
N ALA A 456 14.80 -8.87 19.21
CA ALA A 456 13.53 -8.84 18.46
C ALA A 456 12.83 -10.21 18.46
N SER A 457 13.58 -11.30 18.25
CA SER A 457 13.04 -12.66 18.33
C SER A 457 12.60 -13.06 19.74
N ALA A 458 13.26 -12.55 20.78
CA ALA A 458 12.86 -12.77 22.17
C ALA A 458 11.56 -12.03 22.51
N ARG A 459 11.43 -10.75 22.12
CA ARG A 459 10.21 -9.95 22.30
C ARG A 459 9.00 -10.60 21.63
N ARG A 460 9.12 -10.98 20.35
CA ARG A 460 8.06 -11.70 19.62
C ARG A 460 7.65 -13.00 20.30
N ALA A 461 8.60 -13.72 20.90
CA ALA A 461 8.30 -14.96 21.61
C ALA A 461 7.49 -14.72 22.89
N GLU A 462 7.70 -13.58 23.56
CA GLU A 462 6.87 -13.17 24.70
C GLU A 462 5.50 -12.69 24.23
N ASP A 463 5.43 -11.87 23.17
CA ASP A 463 4.16 -11.39 22.61
C ASP A 463 3.27 -12.55 22.15
N LEU A 464 3.84 -13.55 21.49
CA LEU A 464 3.11 -14.72 20.99
C LEU A 464 3.01 -15.86 22.01
N LYS A 465 3.28 -15.61 23.30
CA LYS A 465 3.14 -16.62 24.34
C LYS A 465 1.71 -17.15 24.42
N GLU A 466 1.57 -18.42 24.77
CA GLU A 466 0.25 -19.02 24.90
C GLU A 466 -0.56 -18.29 25.98
N GLY A 467 -1.80 -17.90 25.64
CA GLY A 467 -2.66 -17.08 26.50
C GLY A 467 -2.52 -15.57 26.34
N SER A 468 -1.58 -15.06 25.53
CA SER A 468 -1.43 -13.61 25.31
C SER A 468 -2.55 -13.00 24.46
N GLY A 469 -3.21 -13.81 23.62
CA GLY A 469 -4.23 -13.35 22.68
C GLY A 469 -3.68 -12.71 21.40
N TYR A 470 -2.37 -12.50 21.29
CA TYR A 470 -1.75 -11.90 20.10
C TYR A 470 -1.54 -12.90 18.96
N HIS A 471 -1.69 -12.38 17.75
CA HIS A 471 -1.47 -13.10 16.49
C HIS A 471 -0.26 -12.53 15.74
N GLY A 472 0.19 -13.23 14.69
CA GLY A 472 1.28 -12.73 13.85
C GLY A 472 0.74 -11.79 12.78
N VAL A 473 1.53 -10.78 12.43
CA VAL A 473 1.27 -9.90 11.27
C VAL A 473 2.53 -9.85 10.42
N ILE A 474 2.33 -9.87 9.10
CA ILE A 474 3.36 -9.59 8.10
C ILE A 474 2.90 -8.34 7.38
N TRP A 475 3.72 -7.30 7.40
CA TRP A 475 3.35 -6.02 6.82
C TRP A 475 4.17 -5.72 5.57
N SER A 476 3.59 -4.91 4.69
CA SER A 476 4.29 -4.24 3.60
C SER A 476 3.73 -2.84 3.43
N MET A 477 4.56 -1.93 2.94
CA MET A 477 4.15 -0.55 2.70
C MET A 477 4.61 -0.09 1.32
N SER A 478 3.72 0.58 0.63
CA SER A 478 3.96 1.21 -0.66
C SER A 478 3.54 2.67 -0.57
N VAL A 479 4.29 3.55 -1.21
CA VAL A 479 4.02 4.98 -1.26
C VAL A 479 3.97 5.39 -2.73
N SER A 480 2.89 6.03 -3.16
CA SER A 480 2.84 6.71 -4.45
C SER A 480 2.88 8.21 -4.26
N VAL A 481 3.55 8.89 -5.18
CA VAL A 481 3.72 10.34 -5.22
C VAL A 481 3.32 10.80 -6.61
N THR A 482 2.50 11.84 -6.70
CA THR A 482 1.97 12.35 -7.95
C THR A 482 2.36 13.82 -8.12
N GLY A 483 2.97 14.16 -9.25
CA GLY A 483 3.33 15.53 -9.65
C GLY A 483 2.66 15.95 -10.96
N ARG A 484 2.62 17.26 -11.21
CA ARG A 484 2.00 17.87 -12.40
C ARG A 484 2.83 17.71 -13.68
N ASP A 485 4.10 17.41 -13.51
CA ASP A 485 5.06 17.10 -14.56
C ASP A 485 6.16 16.20 -13.96
N GLY A 486 7.13 15.80 -14.78
CA GLY A 486 8.25 14.96 -14.34
C GLY A 486 9.10 15.61 -13.25
N ASP A 487 9.42 16.90 -13.39
CA ASP A 487 10.30 17.62 -12.46
C ASP A 487 9.62 17.88 -11.11
N ASP A 488 8.35 18.26 -11.12
CA ASP A 488 7.49 18.37 -9.93
C ASP A 488 7.37 17.03 -9.21
N CYS A 489 7.19 15.93 -9.97
CA CYS A 489 7.14 14.59 -9.40
C CYS A 489 8.47 14.22 -8.71
N ASP A 490 9.61 14.57 -9.29
CA ASP A 490 10.92 14.30 -8.70
C ASP A 490 11.19 15.13 -7.44
N ARG A 491 10.84 16.42 -7.45
CA ARG A 491 10.87 17.26 -6.23
C ARG A 491 9.96 16.69 -5.14
N ALA A 492 8.75 16.26 -5.51
CA ALA A 492 7.81 15.62 -4.59
C ALA A 492 8.37 14.32 -3.99
N CYS A 493 9.08 13.52 -4.79
CA CYS A 493 9.76 12.31 -4.31
C CYS A 493 10.81 12.63 -3.24
N ALA A 494 11.57 13.73 -3.42
CA ALA A 494 12.56 14.17 -2.43
C ALA A 494 11.89 14.61 -1.11
N ARG A 495 10.81 15.40 -1.17
CA ARG A 495 10.05 15.82 0.04
C ARG A 495 9.48 14.62 0.80
N VAL A 496 8.91 13.65 0.07
CA VAL A 496 8.38 12.41 0.66
C VAL A 496 9.49 11.55 1.26
N ALA A 497 10.68 11.50 0.64
CA ALA A 497 11.83 10.80 1.22
C ALA A 497 12.30 11.44 2.53
N THR A 498 12.34 12.77 2.62
CA THR A 498 12.66 13.49 3.87
C THR A 498 11.65 13.17 4.97
N ALA A 499 10.35 13.21 4.68
CA ALA A 499 9.32 12.85 5.64
C ALA A 499 9.36 11.35 6.03
N ALA A 500 9.81 10.48 5.12
CA ALA A 500 10.03 9.07 5.42
C ALA A 500 11.20 8.86 6.39
N ASP A 501 12.31 9.59 6.21
CA ASP A 501 13.45 9.57 7.14
C ASP A 501 13.04 10.00 8.56
N GLU A 502 12.22 11.04 8.68
CA GLU A 502 11.63 11.48 9.96
C GLU A 502 10.69 10.43 10.57
N SER A 503 10.06 9.61 9.71
CA SER A 503 9.24 8.45 10.09
C SER A 503 10.08 7.19 10.30
N ALA A 504 11.38 7.29 10.62
CA ALA A 504 12.29 6.17 10.84
C ALA A 504 12.43 5.19 9.65
N ILE A 505 12.08 5.62 8.43
CA ILE A 505 12.25 4.86 7.18
C ILE A 505 13.48 5.41 6.48
N THR A 506 14.59 4.69 6.58
CA THR A 506 15.90 5.13 6.08
C THR A 506 16.05 5.14 4.55
N GLU A 507 15.17 4.45 3.83
CA GLU A 507 15.23 4.37 2.37
C GLU A 507 13.89 3.94 1.78
N LEU A 508 13.46 4.66 0.75
CA LEU A 508 12.37 4.30 -0.14
C LEU A 508 12.94 3.67 -1.42
N GLU A 509 12.50 2.45 -1.77
CA GLU A 509 12.92 1.79 -3.01
C GLU A 509 11.92 2.12 -4.13
N TRP A 510 12.26 3.08 -4.97
CA TRP A 510 11.49 3.45 -6.15
C TRP A 510 11.44 2.30 -7.16
N ARG A 511 10.25 2.03 -7.71
CA ARG A 511 9.99 0.94 -8.65
C ARG A 511 10.27 1.34 -10.10
N ASP A 512 11.47 1.86 -10.36
CA ASP A 512 11.87 2.31 -11.68
C ASP A 512 11.71 1.17 -12.70
N GLY A 513 11.01 1.47 -13.80
CA GLY A 513 10.64 0.53 -14.84
C GLY A 513 9.34 -0.26 -14.60
N ASP A 514 8.82 -0.30 -13.37
CA ASP A 514 7.60 -1.05 -12.99
C ASP A 514 6.53 -0.17 -12.34
N HIS A 515 6.60 1.15 -12.47
CA HIS A 515 5.67 2.03 -11.77
C HIS A 515 4.20 1.76 -12.13
N ASP A 516 3.92 1.33 -13.37
CA ASP A 516 2.58 0.95 -13.84
C ASP A 516 2.04 -0.28 -13.12
N VAL A 517 2.90 -1.21 -12.72
CA VAL A 517 2.53 -2.36 -11.89
C VAL A 517 2.41 -1.96 -10.42
N ALA A 518 3.39 -1.22 -9.94
CA ALA A 518 3.47 -0.82 -8.54
C ALA A 518 2.33 0.12 -8.13
N LEU A 519 1.80 0.92 -9.07
CA LEU A 519 0.64 1.78 -8.85
C LEU A 519 -0.55 1.02 -8.27
N PHE A 520 -0.82 -0.19 -8.75
CA PHE A 520 -1.91 -1.04 -8.28
C PHE A 520 -1.72 -1.53 -6.83
N TRP A 521 -0.52 -1.42 -6.26
CA TRP A 521 -0.27 -1.67 -4.83
C TRP A 521 -0.70 -0.48 -3.95
N THR A 522 -0.92 0.68 -4.56
CA THR A 522 -1.39 1.90 -3.89
C THR A 522 -2.87 2.19 -4.18
N LEU A 523 -3.58 1.25 -4.80
CA LEU A 523 -5.02 1.30 -5.00
C LEU A 523 -5.74 0.51 -3.90
N PRO A 524 -7.02 0.83 -3.60
CA PRO A 524 -7.81 0.13 -2.60
C PRO A 524 -8.29 -1.25 -3.12
N LEU A 525 -7.37 -2.08 -3.62
CA LEU A 525 -7.64 -3.42 -4.17
C LEU A 525 -7.14 -4.55 -3.26
N GLY A 526 -6.46 -4.21 -2.15
CA GLY A 526 -5.88 -5.20 -1.24
C GLY A 526 -4.66 -5.95 -1.84
N ARG A 527 -4.02 -5.33 -2.83
CA ARG A 527 -2.83 -5.83 -3.51
C ARG A 527 -1.57 -5.20 -2.94
N GLY A 528 -0.43 -5.87 -3.14
CA GLY A 528 0.86 -5.44 -2.63
C GLY A 528 1.72 -6.61 -2.20
N LEU A 529 3.04 -6.41 -2.18
CA LEU A 529 4.02 -7.43 -1.82
C LEU A 529 4.02 -7.72 -0.31
N ALA A 530 3.05 -8.49 0.15
CA ALA A 530 3.21 -9.33 1.34
C ALA A 530 3.14 -10.81 0.96
N SER A 531 3.61 -11.18 -0.25
CA SER A 531 3.72 -12.57 -0.68
C SER A 531 4.79 -13.28 0.17
N THR A 532 4.39 -13.75 1.35
CA THR A 532 5.17 -14.69 2.15
C THR A 532 4.59 -16.07 1.97
N ARG A 533 5.41 -17.10 2.20
CA ARG A 533 4.97 -18.50 2.11
C ARG A 533 3.80 -18.82 3.06
N PHE A 534 3.53 -17.97 4.04
CA PHE A 534 2.48 -18.16 5.04
C PHE A 534 1.12 -17.61 4.59
N THR A 535 1.11 -16.75 3.58
CA THR A 535 -0.06 -16.03 3.05
C THR A 535 -0.43 -16.47 1.63
N ARG A 536 0.37 -17.37 1.03
CA ARG A 536 0.02 -18.16 -0.16
C ARG A 536 -0.65 -19.48 0.20
#